data_AF-M1YH81-F1
#
_entry.id   AF-M1YH81-F1
#
_cell.length_a   1.000
_cell.length_b   1.000
_cell.length_c   1.000
_cell.angle_alpha   90.00
_cell.angle_beta   90.00
_cell.angle_gamma   90.00
#
_symmetry.space_group_name_H-M   'P 1'
#
loop_
_entity.id
_entity.type
_entity.pdbx_description
1 polymer ?
#
loop_
_entity_poly.entity_id
_entity_poly.type
_entity_poly.pdbx_seq_one_letter_code
_entity_poly.pdbx_strand_id
1 'polypeptide(L)'
;MPIIPHKVFYWTCPLPLILFGAFWWYVNQFEGWGQWAAAPMLILPIAFSFLVSSWGVVLIVQERLREQPVTNLVLGTLVGGSVVLLAIVRWLQMEVTQSF
;
A
#
# COMPACT_ATOMS: atom_id res chain seq x y z
N MET A 1 -8.88 -5.21 25.76
CA MET A 1 -8.92 -6.00 24.51
C MET A 1 -7.72 -5.59 23.65
N PRO A 2 -7.07 -6.50 22.91
CA PRO A 2 -5.61 -6.55 22.84
C PRO A 2 -5.03 -5.28 22.19
N ILE A 3 -4.10 -4.65 22.90
CA ILE A 3 -3.30 -3.49 22.45
C ILE A 3 -2.33 -3.89 21.31
N ILE A 4 -2.13 -5.20 21.15
CA ILE A 4 -1.18 -5.85 20.25
C ILE A 4 -1.49 -5.60 18.76
N PRO A 5 -2.72 -5.84 18.23
CA PRO A 5 -3.04 -5.59 16.82
C PRO A 5 -2.81 -4.14 16.39
N HIS A 6 -3.07 -3.15 17.25
CA HIS A 6 -2.81 -1.75 16.93
C HIS A 6 -1.32 -1.45 16.83
N LYS A 7 -0.52 -1.90 17.79
CA LYS A 7 0.93 -1.71 17.73
C LYS A 7 1.50 -2.35 16.46
N VAL A 8 1.15 -3.61 16.20
CA VAL A 8 1.61 -4.31 15.00
C VAL A 8 1.20 -3.56 13.73
N PHE A 9 -0.05 -3.07 13.66
CA PHE A 9 -0.54 -2.30 12.53
C PHE A 9 0.25 -1.00 12.29
N TYR A 10 0.56 -0.23 13.34
CA TYR A 10 1.36 1.00 13.18
C TYR A 10 2.80 0.71 12.73
N TRP A 11 3.38 -0.41 13.14
CA TRP A 11 4.71 -0.82 12.66
C TRP A 11 4.67 -1.34 11.22
N THR A 12 3.57 -1.95 10.79
CA THR A 12 3.43 -2.48 9.43
C THR A 12 2.88 -1.47 8.43
N CYS A 13 2.20 -0.41 8.85
CA CYS A 13 1.63 0.59 7.93
C CYS A 13 2.64 1.33 7.04
N PRO A 14 3.87 1.68 7.48
CA PRO A 14 4.84 2.34 6.62
C PRO A 14 5.62 1.37 5.74
N LEU A 15 5.62 0.06 6.06
CA LEU A 15 6.41 -0.94 5.34
C LEU A 15 6.05 -1.03 3.84
N PRO A 16 4.78 -1.03 3.41
CA PRO A 16 4.45 -1.04 1.99
C PRO A 16 5.06 0.13 1.22
N LEU A 17 5.07 1.33 1.81
CA LEU A 17 5.70 2.51 1.21
C LEU A 17 7.21 2.36 1.09
N ILE A 18 7.87 1.89 2.15
CA ILE A 18 9.32 1.66 2.17
C ILE A 18 9.71 0.61 1.13
N LEU A 19 8.98 -0.53 1.11
CA LEU A 19 9.20 -1.60 0.14
C LEU A 19 8.95 -1.12 -1.29
N PHE A 20 7.87 -0.36 -1.52
CA PHE A 20 7.61 0.21 -2.83
C PHE A 20 8.73 1.13 -3.28
N GLY A 21 9.21 2.04 -2.42
CA GLY A 21 10.33 2.93 -2.72
C GLY A 21 11.61 2.17 -3.05
N ALA A 22 11.94 1.14 -2.27
CA ALA A 22 13.13 0.30 -2.49
C ALA A 22 13.05 -0.48 -3.82
N PHE A 23 11.90 -1.10 -4.10
CA PHE A 23 11.69 -1.84 -5.34
C PHE A 23 11.64 -0.90 -6.55
N TRP A 24 11.00 0.25 -6.41
CA TRP A 24 10.97 1.29 -7.44
C TRP A 24 12.37 1.78 -7.79
N TRP A 25 13.19 2.06 -6.77
CA TRP A 25 14.59 2.44 -6.96
C TRP A 25 15.40 1.34 -7.64
N TYR A 26 15.22 0.09 -7.22
CA TYR A 26 15.87 -1.08 -7.81
C TYR A 26 15.50 -1.28 -9.29
N VAL A 27 14.20 -1.22 -9.63
CA VAL A 27 13.73 -1.37 -11.01
C VAL A 27 14.31 -0.28 -11.91
N ASN A 28 14.42 0.96 -11.40
CA ASN A 28 15.00 2.07 -12.15
C ASN A 28 16.53 2.02 -12.30
N GLN A 29 17.23 1.06 -11.69
CA GLN A 29 18.64 0.82 -12.00
C GLN A 29 18.85 0.08 -13.34
N PHE A 30 17.79 -0.49 -13.89
CA PHE A 30 17.83 -1.21 -15.17
C PHE A 30 17.29 -0.32 -16.29
N GLU A 31 17.85 -0.46 -17.49
CA GLU A 31 17.40 0.23 -18.69
C GLU A 31 16.80 -0.75 -19.71
N GLY A 32 15.88 -0.24 -20.54
CA GLY A 32 15.27 -0.99 -21.63
C GLY A 32 14.56 -2.28 -21.18
N TRP A 33 14.95 -3.40 -21.78
CA TRP A 33 14.35 -4.71 -21.49
C TRP A 33 14.56 -5.18 -20.04
N GLY A 34 15.66 -4.77 -19.39
CA GLY A 34 15.92 -5.11 -17.99
C GLY A 34 14.90 -4.46 -17.05
N GLN A 35 14.50 -3.23 -17.33
CA GLN A 35 13.49 -2.51 -16.57
C GLN A 35 12.11 -3.19 -16.69
N TRP A 36 11.76 -3.62 -17.90
CA TRP A 36 10.50 -4.31 -18.17
C TRP A 36 10.43 -5.68 -17.49
N ALA A 37 11.55 -6.43 -17.50
CA ALA A 37 11.64 -7.71 -16.81
C ALA A 37 11.60 -7.58 -15.27
N ALA A 38 12.10 -6.47 -14.72
CA ALA A 38 12.09 -6.20 -13.27
C ALA A 38 10.77 -5.59 -12.77
N ALA A 39 9.99 -4.92 -13.64
CA ALA A 39 8.74 -4.25 -13.28
C ALA A 39 7.71 -5.14 -12.54
N PRO A 40 7.53 -6.44 -12.85
CA PRO A 40 6.63 -7.32 -12.09
C PRO A 40 7.00 -7.45 -10.61
N MET A 41 8.23 -7.17 -10.20
CA MET A 41 8.62 -7.18 -8.78
C MET A 41 7.85 -6.15 -7.95
N LEU A 42 7.31 -5.08 -8.58
CA LEU A 42 6.46 -4.08 -7.91
C LEU A 42 5.12 -4.66 -7.45
N ILE A 43 4.69 -5.84 -7.93
CA ILE A 43 3.46 -6.49 -7.47
C ILE A 43 3.54 -6.84 -5.98
N LEU A 44 4.72 -7.19 -5.46
CA LEU A 44 4.88 -7.56 -4.05
C LEU A 44 4.53 -6.41 -3.09
N PRO A 45 5.13 -5.20 -3.20
CA PRO A 45 4.75 -4.08 -2.36
C PRO A 45 3.31 -3.63 -2.57
N ILE A 46 2.75 -3.79 -3.78
CA ILE A 46 1.33 -3.48 -4.06
C ILE A 46 0.40 -4.47 -3.34
N ALA A 47 0.63 -5.78 -3.47
CA ALA A 47 -0.16 -6.80 -2.78
C ALA A 47 -0.05 -6.67 -1.26
N PHE A 48 1.15 -6.37 -0.75
CA PHE A 48 1.35 -6.12 0.67
C PHE A 48 0.61 -4.87 1.16
N SER A 49 0.63 -3.79 0.38
CA SER A 49 -0.17 -2.58 0.65
C SER A 49 -1.67 -2.89 0.72
N PHE A 50 -2.19 -3.76 -0.16
CA PHE A 50 -3.58 -4.20 -0.12
C PHE A 50 -3.93 -4.95 1.17
N LEU A 51 -3.06 -5.87 1.59
CA LEU A 51 -3.25 -6.63 2.84
C LEU A 51 -3.22 -5.71 4.07
N VAL A 52 -2.29 -4.77 4.13
CA VAL A 52 -2.21 -3.79 5.23
C VAL A 52 -3.44 -2.87 5.24
N SER A 53 -3.88 -2.38 4.08
CA SER A 53 -5.07 -1.54 3.97
C SER A 53 -6.34 -2.28 4.41
N SER A 54 -6.54 -3.51 3.94
CA SER A 54 -7.69 -4.33 4.32
C SER A 54 -7.70 -4.68 5.82
N TRP A 55 -6.54 -4.98 6.41
CA TRP A 55 -6.39 -5.12 7.85
C TRP A 55 -6.80 -3.83 8.58
N GLY A 56 -6.31 -2.68 8.11
CA GLY A 56 -6.63 -1.37 8.68
C GLY A 56 -8.12 -1.09 8.70
N VAL A 57 -8.83 -1.40 7.60
CA VAL A 57 -10.30 -1.29 7.52
C VAL A 57 -10.99 -2.16 8.56
N VAL A 58 -10.54 -3.42 8.75
CA VAL A 58 -11.11 -4.30 9.78
C VAL A 58 -10.95 -3.72 11.18
N LEU A 59 -9.77 -3.16 11.49
CA LEU A 59 -9.53 -2.51 12.79
C LEU A 59 -10.40 -1.26 12.99
N ILE A 60 -10.59 -0.45 11.95
CA ILE A 60 -11.47 0.73 11.99
C ILE A 60 -12.92 0.29 12.29
N VAL A 61 -13.41 -0.76 11.62
CA VAL A 61 -14.77 -1.28 11.87
C VAL A 61 -14.89 -1.78 13.31
N GLN A 62 -13.91 -2.51 13.81
CA GLN A 62 -13.91 -3.02 15.19
C GLN A 62 -13.91 -1.89 16.23
N GLU A 63 -13.10 -0.85 16.04
CA GLU A 63 -13.04 0.26 16.99
C GLU A 63 -14.25 1.19 16.87
N ARG A 64 -14.86 1.28 15.68
CA ARG A 64 -16.14 1.98 15.50
C ARG A 64 -17.30 1.27 16.22
N LEU A 65 -17.32 -0.07 16.21
CA LEU A 65 -18.28 -0.86 17.00
C LEU A 65 -18.08 -0.70 18.52
N ARG A 66 -16.90 -0.23 18.95
CA ARG A 66 -16.57 0.05 20.35
C ARG A 66 -16.68 1.53 20.73
N GLU A 67 -17.20 2.37 19.83
CA GLU A 67 -17.30 3.82 19.99
C GLU A 67 -15.96 4.51 20.33
N GLN A 68 -14.84 3.93 19.90
CA GLN A 68 -13.51 4.48 20.13
C GLN A 68 -13.07 5.42 19.00
N PRO A 69 -12.16 6.37 19.28
CA PRO A 69 -11.61 7.25 18.26
C PRO A 69 -10.78 6.46 17.23
N VAL A 70 -11.22 6.49 15.96
CA VAL A 70 -10.61 5.76 14.85
C VAL A 70 -9.61 6.57 14.01
N THR A 71 -9.41 7.86 14.31
CA THR A 71 -8.66 8.79 13.45
C THR A 71 -7.24 8.30 13.12
N ASN A 72 -6.51 7.78 14.10
CA ASN A 72 -5.14 7.29 13.89
C ASN A 72 -5.10 6.00 13.05
N LEU A 73 -6.12 5.14 13.19
CA LEU A 73 -6.26 3.92 12.38
C LEU A 73 -6.61 4.27 10.93
N VAL A 74 -7.49 5.26 10.71
CA VAL A 74 -7.83 5.77 9.38
C VAL A 74 -6.59 6.33 8.69
N LEU A 75 -5.80 7.16 9.38
CA LEU A 75 -4.55 7.71 8.85
C LEU A 75 -3.54 6.59 8.53
N GLY A 76 -3.34 5.62 9.42
CA GLY A 76 -2.45 4.49 9.17
C GLY A 76 -2.91 3.62 7.98
N THR A 77 -4.21 3.45 7.80
CA THR A 77 -4.79 2.71 6.68
C THR A 77 -4.60 3.45 5.35
N LEU A 78 -4.77 4.78 5.34
CA LEU A 78 -4.48 5.62 4.18
C LEU A 78 -3.01 5.55 3.78
N VAL A 79 -2.11 5.63 4.76
CA VAL A 79 -0.66 5.51 4.54
C VAL A 79 -0.32 4.13 3.97
N GLY A 80 -0.82 3.05 4.59
CA GLY A 80 -0.60 1.68 4.13
C GLY A 80 -1.21 1.39 2.75
N GLY A 81 -2.34 1.98 2.41
CA GLY A 81 -3.06 1.81 1.14
C GLY A 81 -2.61 2.74 0.00
N SER A 82 -1.77 3.74 0.29
CA SER A 82 -1.32 4.74 -0.69
C SER A 82 -0.60 4.13 -1.91
N VAL A 83 0.15 3.05 -1.71
CA VAL A 83 0.88 2.36 -2.78
C VAL A 83 -0.05 1.70 -3.79
N VAL A 84 -1.11 1.02 -3.32
CA VAL A 84 -2.16 0.46 -4.19
C VAL A 84 -2.86 1.57 -4.96
N LEU A 85 -3.21 2.67 -4.30
CA LEU A 85 -3.85 3.82 -4.96
C LEU A 85 -2.96 4.40 -6.07
N LEU A 86 -1.68 4.59 -5.81
CA LEU A 86 -0.72 5.07 -6.81
C LEU A 86 -0.61 4.10 -8.00
N ALA A 87 -0.59 2.80 -7.75
CA ALA A 87 -0.56 1.79 -8.80
C ALA A 87 -1.83 1.83 -9.67
N ILE A 88 -3.01 1.94 -9.05
CA ILE A 88 -4.30 2.03 -9.75
C ILE A 88 -4.37 3.31 -10.60
N VAL A 89 -3.96 4.46 -10.04
CA VAL A 89 -3.96 5.74 -10.78
C VAL A 89 -3.03 5.66 -11.99
N ARG A 90 -1.84 5.09 -11.84
CA ARG A 90 -0.92 4.91 -12.97
C ARG A 90 -1.48 3.98 -14.04
N TRP A 91 -2.11 2.88 -13.63
CA TRP A 91 -2.73 1.96 -14.57
C TRP A 91 -3.85 2.65 -15.36
N LEU A 92 -4.73 3.41 -14.69
CA LEU A 92 -5.75 4.23 -15.35
C LEU A 92 -5.16 5.27 -16.30
N GLN A 93 -4.06 5.93 -15.93
CA GLN A 93 -3.37 6.89 -16.81
C GLN A 93 -2.86 6.24 -18.10
N MET A 94 -2.29 5.04 -18.01
CA MET A 94 -1.83 4.30 -19.19
C MET A 94 -3.02 3.91 -20.08
N GLU A 95 -4.11 3.42 -19.50
CA GLU A 95 -5.32 3.04 -20.24
C GLU A 95 -5.92 4.25 -20.99
N VAL A 96 -6.02 5.40 -20.32
CA VAL A 96 -6.50 6.65 -20.94
C VAL A 96 -5.57 7.10 -22.06
N THR A 97 -4.25 7.02 -21.86
CA THR A 97 -3.27 7.47 -22.85
C THR A 97 -3.25 6.58 -24.10
N GLN A 98 -3.51 5.27 -23.95
CA GLN A 98 -3.62 4.34 -25.09
C GLN A 98 -4.94 4.47 -25.86
N SER A 99 -5.94 5.15 -25.29
CA SER A 99 -7.26 5.34 -25.89
C SER A 99 -7.36 6.57 -26.82
N PHE A 100 -6.28 7.35 -26.96
CA PHE A 100 -6.16 8.55 -27.81
C PHE A 100 -5.05 8.36 -28.86
#